data_AF-A0A0B8PH02-F1
#
_entry.id   AF-A0A0B8PH02-F1
#
_cell.length_a   1.000
_cell.length_b   1.000
_cell.length_c   1.000
_cell.angle_alpha   90.00
_cell.angle_beta   90.00
_cell.angle_gamma   90.00
#
_symmetry.space_group_name_H-M   'P 1'
#
loop_
_entity.id
_entity.type
_entity.pdbx_description
1 polymer ?
#
loop_
_entity_poly.entity_id
_entity_poly.type
_entity_poly.pdbx_seq_one_letter_code
_entity_poly.pdbx_strand_id
1 'polypeptide(L)' 'MSGRIPELLANRQLESELDLSLDFEKSFIYLCGNPGMVREGIKVLQERGYHKHLRRKAGHFACENYW' A
#
# COMPACT_ATOMS: atom_id res chain seq x y z
N MET A 1 13.60 9.02 7.56
CA MET A 1 12.27 8.61 8.10
C MET A 1 12.39 7.38 8.99
N SER A 2 11.62 7.30 10.08
CA SER A 2 11.57 6.16 11.01
C SER A 2 10.11 5.88 11.39
N GLY A 3 9.66 4.62 11.30
CA GLY A 3 8.28 4.24 11.61
C GLY A 3 7.85 2.94 10.96
N ARG A 4 6.62 2.48 11.23
CA ARG A 4 6.05 1.29 10.57
C ARG A 4 5.46 1.67 9.22
N ILE A 5 5.69 0.85 8.19
CA ILE A 5 5.19 1.12 6.83
C ILE A 5 3.69 1.49 6.77
N PRO A 6 2.77 0.81 7.45
CA PRO A 6 1.34 1.18 7.40
C PRO A 6 1.07 2.58 7.96
N GLU A 7 1.78 3.00 9.00
CA GLU A 7 1.65 4.33 9.60
C GLU A 7 2.15 5.41 8.63
N LEU A 8 3.34 5.18 8.05
CA LEU A 8 3.97 6.08 7.08
C LEU A 8 3.16 6.20 5.77
N LEU A 9 2.38 5.15 5.45
CA LEU A 9 1.45 5.13 4.33
C LEU A 9 0.15 5.87 4.65
N ALA A 10 -0.35 5.76 5.88
CA ALA A 10 -1.58 6.42 6.32
C ALA A 10 -1.40 7.94 6.40
N ASN A 11 -0.26 8.39 6.92
CA ASN A 11 0.05 9.81 7.11
C ASN A 11 0.72 10.47 5.89
N ARG A 12 0.86 9.74 4.76
CA ARG A 12 1.48 10.19 3.51
C ARG A 12 2.96 10.60 3.62
N GLN A 13 3.67 10.22 4.69
CA GLN A 13 5.09 10.54 4.83
C GLN A 13 5.95 9.87 3.74
N LEU A 14 5.57 8.66 3.28
CA LEU A 14 6.25 8.00 2.16
C LEU A 14 6.19 8.83 0.87
N GLU A 15 5.02 9.43 0.58
CA GLU A 15 4.81 10.28 -0.60
C GLU A 15 5.63 11.56 -0.49
N SER A 16 5.60 12.20 0.68
CA SER A 16 6.34 13.45 0.93
C SER A 16 7.86 13.29 0.86
N GLU A 17 8.41 12.21 1.43
CA GLU A 17 9.86 11.98 1.45
C GLU A 17 10.42 11.67 0.04
N LEU A 18 9.58 11.05 -0.81
CA LEU A 18 9.98 10.65 -2.16
C LEU A 18 9.62 11.70 -3.23
N ASP A 19 8.92 12.77 -2.85
CA ASP A 19 8.34 13.77 -3.77
C ASP A 19 7.49 13.12 -4.88
N LEU A 20 6.68 12.13 -4.48
CA LEU A 20 5.80 11.36 -5.36
C LEU A 20 4.39 11.35 -4.79
N SER A 21 3.38 11.35 -5.65
CA SER A 21 1.99 11.15 -5.24
C SER A 21 1.51 9.76 -5.64
N LEU A 22 0.87 9.05 -4.71
CA LEU A 22 0.15 7.83 -5.05
C LEU A 22 -1.18 8.21 -5.73
N ASP A 23 -1.28 7.86 -7.00
CA ASP A 23 -2.41 8.16 -7.87
C ASP A 23 -3.09 6.86 -8.32
N PHE A 24 -4.43 6.86 -8.35
CA PHE A 24 -5.22 5.67 -8.65
C PHE A 24 -5.00 5.12 -10.06
N GLU A 25 -4.73 5.98 -11.03
CA GLU A 25 -4.60 5.63 -12.44
C GLU A 25 -3.13 5.41 -12.85
N LYS A 26 -2.19 6.03 -12.12
CA LYS A 26 -0.76 6.05 -12.47
C LYS A 26 0.12 5.23 -11.54
N SER A 27 -0.40 4.78 -10.39
CA SER A 27 0.38 4.02 -9.41
C SER A 27 -0.18 2.62 -9.23
N PHE A 28 0.72 1.64 -9.14
CA PHE A 28 0.39 0.29 -8.71
C PHE A 28 1.31 -0.12 -7.56
N ILE A 29 0.72 -0.58 -6.46
CA ILE A 29 1.42 -0.78 -5.20
C ILE A 29 1.67 -2.27 -4.97
N TYR A 30 2.91 -2.64 -4.65
CA TYR A 30 3.26 -4.00 -4.23
C TYR A 30 3.62 -4.00 -2.75
N LEU A 31 2.94 -4.85 -1.97
CA LEU A 31 3.15 -4.96 -0.53
C LEU A 31 3.65 -6.37 -0.17
N CYS A 32 4.91 -6.52 0.20
CA CYS A 32 5.51 -7.80 0.56
C CYS A 32 6.24 -7.73 1.91
N GLY A 33 6.13 -8.79 2.72
CA GLY A 33 6.91 -8.94 3.94
C GLY A 33 6.16 -9.62 5.07
N ASN A 34 6.39 -9.14 6.29
CA ASN A 34 5.74 -9.67 7.49
C ASN A 34 4.19 -9.66 7.33
N PRO A 35 3.49 -10.78 7.55
CA PRO A 35 2.02 -10.87 7.44
C PRO A 35 1.26 -9.82 8.25
N GLY A 36 1.79 -9.44 9.43
CA GLY A 36 1.22 -8.37 10.25
C GLY A 36 1.29 -7.01 9.54
N MET A 37 2.46 -6.68 9.00
CA MET A 37 2.67 -5.45 8.22
C MET A 37 1.81 -5.44 6.96
N VAL A 38 1.75 -6.56 6.23
CA VAL A 38 0.97 -6.69 5.00
C VAL A 38 -0.52 -6.49 5.28
N ARG A 39 -1.05 -7.15 6.32
CA ARG A 39 -2.46 -7.01 6.71
C ARG A 39 -2.83 -5.58 7.07
N GLU A 40 -2.00 -4.92 7.88
CA GLU A 40 -2.21 -3.52 8.29
C GLU A 40 -2.11 -2.57 7.08
N GLY A 41 -1.12 -2.76 6.21
CA GLY A 41 -0.96 -1.93 5.01
C GLY A 41 -2.11 -2.08 4.02
N ILE A 42 -2.64 -3.30 3.84
CA ILE A 42 -3.86 -3.54 3.03
C ILE A 42 -5.03 -2.72 3.57
N LYS A 43 -5.23 -2.71 4.89
CA LYS A 43 -6.32 -1.95 5.53
C LYS A 43 -6.18 -0.45 5.23
N VAL A 44 -4.99 0.11 5.41
CA VAL A 44 -4.70 1.52 5.12
C VAL A 44 -4.97 1.86 3.64
N LEU A 45 -4.53 1.01 2.71
CA LEU A 45 -4.81 1.20 1.28
C LEU A 45 -6.30 1.19 0.99
N GLN A 46 -7.06 0.26 1.55
CA GLN A 46 -8.51 0.17 1.38
C GLN A 46 -9.25 1.37 1.96
N GLU A 47 -8.85 1.85 3.15
CA GLU A 47 -9.40 3.08 3.77
C GLU A 47 -9.12 4.32 2.92
N ARG A 48 -7.99 4.33 2.20
CA ARG A 48 -7.66 5.37 1.22
C ARG A 48 -8.37 5.20 -0.12
N GLY A 49 -9.21 4.19 -0.30
CA GLY A 49 -9.98 3.93 -1.53
C GLY A 49 -9.29 3.01 -2.55
N TYR A 50 -8.11 2.45 -2.22
CA TYR A 50 -7.42 1.54 -3.12
C TYR A 50 -8.04 0.14 -3.08
N HIS A 51 -8.11 -0.52 -4.24
CA HIS A 51 -8.69 -1.85 -4.36
C HIS A 51 -7.61 -2.88 -4.66
N LYS A 52 -7.71 -4.06 -4.05
CA LYS A 52 -6.80 -5.17 -4.36
C LYS A 52 -7.01 -5.60 -5.80
N HIS A 53 -5.92 -5.77 -6.53
CA HIS A 53 -5.94 -6.37 -7.85
C HIS A 53 -6.28 -7.85 -7.74
N LEU A 54 -7.27 -8.30 -8.51
CA LEU A 54 -7.72 -9.68 -8.59
C LEU A 54 -7.61 -10.16 -10.03
N ARG A 55 -7.44 -11.48 -10.21
CA ARG A 55 -7.30 -12.09 -11.56
C ARG A 55 -8.39 -11.69 -12.56
N ARG A 56 -9.61 -11.43 -12.10
CA ARG A 56 -10.77 -11.06 -12.94
C ARG A 56 -11.22 -9.60 -12.77
N LYS A 57 -10.56 -8.84 -11.90
CA LYS A 57 -10.94 -7.45 -11.61
C LYS A 57 -9.68 -6.64 -11.38
N ALA A 58 -9.42 -5.70 -12.28
CA ALA A 58 -8.35 -4.74 -12.11
C ALA A 58 -8.53 -3.97 -10.79
N GLY A 59 -7.41 -3.69 -10.16
CA GLY A 59 -7.29 -2.94 -8.93
C GLY A 59 -5.91 -2.30 -8.91
N HIS A 60 -5.54 -1.74 -7.77
CA HIS A 60 -4.44 -0.81 -7.65
C HIS A 60 -3.25 -1.39 -6.87
N PHE A 61 -3.40 -2.56 -6.23
CA PHE A 61 -2.30 -3.16 -5.47
C PHE A 61 -2.30 -4.69 -5.46
N ALA A 62 -1.12 -5.28 -5.30
CA ALA A 62 -0.90 -6.71 -5.03
C ALA A 62 -0.12 -6.90 -3.73
N CYS A 63 -0.26 -8.06 -3.10
CA CYS A 63 0.39 -8.33 -1.83
C CYS A 63 0.86 -9.79 -1.71
N GLU A 64 1.97 -9.98 -0.99
CA GLU A 64 2.56 -11.28 -0.69
C GLU A 64 3.02 -11.32 0.78
N ASN A 65 2.80 -12.45 1.45
CA ASN A 65 3.29 -12.69 2.79
C ASN A 65 4.60 -13.47 2.70
N TYR A 66 5.58 -13.09 3.53
CA TYR A 66 6.87 -13.77 3.56
C TYR A 66 6.84 -15.12 4.31
N TRP A 67 5.86 -15.33 5.20
CA TRP A 67 5.58 -16.60 5.88
C TRP A 67 4.09 -16.75 6.23
#